data_AF-A0A8H7E306-F1
#
_entry.id   AF-A0A8H7E306-F1
#
_cell.length_a   1.000
_cell.length_b   1.000
_cell.length_c   1.000
_cell.angle_alpha   90.00
_cell.angle_beta   90.00
_cell.angle_gamma   90.00
#
_symmetry.space_group_name_H-M   'P 1'
#
loop_
_entity.id
_entity.type
_entity.pdbx_description
1 polymer ?
#
loop_
_entity_poly.entity_id
_entity_poly.type
_entity_poly.pdbx_seq_one_letter_code
_entity_poly.pdbx_strand_id
1 'polypeptide(L)'
;MTFRSPFLLLAPVVERTSICRRFSLHLKSPAAAAASVIQTRTHQYRPCKHQRQFTNTPISHQKAAYDSSSTHPTSKPSSPPQQPQQPRESKTYTYEDIAAMTESPDPNRIIIDVRESSELSQTGHIPGAQHIPIQTSPDFAFLPAPEFESRFGFPKPTKDQEVIFYCKAGVRSRAAAKLAIQAGDFGGRVGEFPGSWMEWERKGGKVDRPG
;
A
#
# COMPACT_ATOMS: atom_id res chain seq x y z
N MET A 1 -8.23 44.53 53.85
CA MET A 1 -9.25 43.58 54.33
C MET A 1 -10.54 43.83 53.58
N THR A 2 -10.79 43.11 52.48
CA THR A 2 -12.13 42.89 51.92
C THR A 2 -12.09 41.58 51.13
N PHE A 3 -13.03 40.72 51.48
CA PHE A 3 -13.32 39.41 50.92
C PHE A 3 -13.72 39.49 49.44
N ARG A 4 -13.32 38.50 48.63
CA ARG A 4 -14.30 37.59 47.99
C ARG A 4 -13.63 36.38 47.33
N SER A 5 -14.24 35.24 47.61
CA SER A 5 -13.93 33.87 47.23
C SER A 5 -14.23 33.55 45.76
N PRO A 6 -13.83 32.37 45.26
CA PRO A 6 -13.75 32.03 43.85
C PRO A 6 -15.09 31.56 43.29
N PHE A 7 -15.33 31.86 42.02
CA PHE A 7 -16.44 31.29 41.26
C PHE A 7 -16.02 29.92 40.72
N LEU A 8 -16.47 28.86 41.39
CA LEU A 8 -16.66 27.55 40.77
C LEU A 8 -17.82 27.67 39.77
N LEU A 9 -17.61 27.26 38.51
CA LEU A 9 -18.70 26.90 37.63
C LEU A 9 -18.58 25.42 37.25
N LEU A 10 -19.62 24.70 37.63
CA LEU A 10 -19.87 23.28 37.43
C LEU A 10 -20.11 22.97 35.95
N ALA A 11 -19.47 21.92 35.45
CA ALA A 11 -19.81 21.29 34.17
C ALA A 11 -21.06 20.41 34.35
N PRO A 12 -22.06 20.46 33.46
CA PRO A 12 -23.16 19.51 33.46
C PRO A 12 -22.73 18.16 32.85
N VAL A 13 -22.86 17.13 33.68
CA VAL A 13 -22.97 15.72 33.29
C VAL A 13 -24.29 15.52 32.53
N VAL A 14 -24.25 15.00 31.31
CA VAL A 14 -25.44 14.47 30.62
C VAL A 14 -25.10 13.13 29.97
N GLU A 15 -25.29 12.10 30.78
CA GLU A 15 -25.99 10.83 30.53
C GLU A 15 -25.88 10.11 29.17
N ARG A 16 -25.23 8.94 29.24
CA ARG A 16 -25.32 7.83 28.29
C ARG A 16 -26.69 7.17 28.40
N THR A 17 -27.41 7.04 27.30
CA THR A 17 -28.54 6.10 27.19
C THR A 17 -28.24 5.03 26.13
N SER A 18 -28.06 3.82 26.63
CA SER A 18 -27.92 2.57 25.90
C SER A 18 -29.31 2.11 25.46
N ILE A 19 -29.52 1.95 24.15
CA ILE A 19 -30.73 1.28 23.63
C ILE A 19 -30.28 -0.02 22.96
N CYS A 20 -30.31 -1.08 23.75
CA CYS A 20 -30.43 -2.45 23.28
C CYS A 20 -31.78 -2.60 22.56
N ARG A 21 -31.77 -2.87 21.25
CA ARG A 21 -32.94 -3.45 20.57
C ARG A 21 -32.63 -4.87 20.14
N ARG A 22 -33.14 -5.76 20.98
CA ARG A 22 -33.36 -7.19 20.79
C ARG A 22 -34.34 -7.37 19.62
N PHE A 23 -33.91 -8.01 18.54
CA PHE A 23 -34.82 -8.56 17.55
C PHE A 23 -34.51 -10.05 17.38
N SER A 24 -35.32 -10.86 18.05
CA SER A 24 -35.44 -12.30 17.81
C SER A 24 -36.70 -12.55 16.99
N LEU A 25 -36.53 -13.05 15.78
CA LEU A 25 -37.52 -13.88 15.04
C LEU A 25 -36.67 -14.84 14.18
N HIS A 26 -36.42 -16.08 14.61
CA HIS A 26 -37.26 -17.26 14.32
C HIS A 26 -37.79 -17.27 12.87
N LEU A 27 -37.24 -18.12 12.00
CA LEU A 27 -37.90 -19.34 11.48
C LEU A 27 -37.24 -19.93 10.21
N LYS A 28 -37.13 -21.26 10.25
CA LYS A 28 -37.22 -22.28 9.17
C LYS A 28 -36.00 -22.56 8.28
N SER A 29 -35.38 -23.69 8.61
CA SER A 29 -34.67 -24.57 7.68
C SER A 29 -35.63 -25.23 6.68
N PRO A 30 -35.17 -25.50 5.45
CA PRO A 30 -35.41 -26.82 4.87
C PRO A 30 -34.12 -27.45 4.32
N ALA A 31 -33.95 -28.72 4.66
CA ALA A 31 -33.05 -29.64 3.97
C ALA A 31 -33.69 -30.08 2.64
N ALA A 32 -32.91 -30.10 1.56
CA ALA A 32 -33.11 -31.02 0.44
C ALA A 32 -31.84 -31.13 -0.40
N ALA A 33 -31.48 -32.39 -0.64
CA ALA A 33 -30.33 -32.84 -1.40
C ALA A 33 -30.44 -32.52 -2.90
N ALA A 34 -29.30 -32.26 -3.52
CA ALA A 34 -29.07 -32.58 -4.93
C ALA A 34 -27.58 -32.83 -5.14
N ALA A 35 -27.21 -34.10 -5.20
CA ALA A 35 -25.93 -34.55 -5.71
C ALA A 35 -25.87 -34.26 -7.21
N SER A 36 -24.89 -33.48 -7.66
CA SER A 36 -24.61 -33.32 -9.08
C SER A 36 -23.16 -33.72 -9.36
N VAL A 37 -23.07 -34.63 -10.33
CA VAL A 37 -21.91 -35.36 -10.84
C VAL A 37 -20.76 -34.40 -11.19
N ILE A 38 -19.60 -34.57 -10.54
CA ILE A 38 -18.34 -33.96 -10.98
C ILE A 38 -17.87 -34.73 -12.21
N GLN A 39 -18.11 -34.17 -13.40
CA GLN A 39 -17.52 -34.66 -14.64
C GLN A 39 -16.10 -34.08 -14.74
N THR A 40 -15.10 -34.89 -14.37
CA THR A 40 -13.69 -34.54 -14.52
C THR A 40 -13.32 -34.45 -16.00
N ARG A 41 -13.26 -33.23 -16.53
CA ARG A 41 -12.75 -32.97 -17.87
C ARG A 41 -11.23 -33.11 -17.85
N THR A 42 -10.72 -34.30 -18.14
CA THR A 42 -9.30 -34.53 -18.38
C THR A 42 -8.87 -33.72 -19.61
N HIS A 43 -8.16 -32.62 -19.40
CA HIS A 43 -7.55 -31.86 -20.47
C HIS A 43 -6.30 -32.63 -20.95
N GLN A 44 -6.44 -33.36 -22.06
CA GLN A 44 -5.30 -33.98 -22.73
C GLN A 44 -4.35 -32.88 -23.23
N TYR A 45 -3.20 -32.75 -22.57
CA TYR A 45 -2.07 -31.98 -23.08
C TYR A 45 -1.60 -32.59 -24.41
N ARG A 46 -1.75 -31.85 -25.51
CA ARG A 46 -1.09 -32.16 -26.78
C ARG A 46 0.37 -31.70 -26.70
N PRO A 47 1.37 -32.59 -26.85
CA PRO A 47 2.76 -32.18 -26.95
C PRO A 47 3.01 -31.55 -28.33
N CYS A 48 3.39 -30.27 -28.36
CA CYS A 48 3.85 -29.61 -29.59
C CYS A 48 5.27 -30.11 -29.90
N LYS A 49 5.38 -31.02 -30.87
CA LYS A 49 6.66 -31.44 -31.44
C LYS A 49 7.17 -30.34 -32.38
N HIS A 50 7.95 -29.39 -31.87
CA HIS A 50 8.76 -28.51 -32.71
C HIS A 50 10.21 -29.00 -32.68
N GLN A 51 10.53 -29.85 -33.64
CA GLN A 51 11.87 -30.33 -33.92
C GLN A 51 12.64 -29.18 -34.58
N ARG A 52 13.48 -28.47 -33.81
CA ARG A 52 14.45 -27.53 -34.36
C ARG A 52 15.52 -28.33 -35.10
N GLN A 53 15.43 -28.36 -36.41
CA GLN A 53 16.52 -28.85 -37.25
C GLN A 53 17.62 -27.80 -37.26
N PHE A 54 18.72 -28.10 -36.57
CA PHE A 54 19.96 -27.34 -36.67
C PHE A 54 20.66 -27.75 -37.96
N THR A 55 20.54 -26.95 -39.01
CA THR A 55 21.40 -27.05 -40.19
C THR A 55 22.56 -26.09 -40.02
N ASN A 56 23.76 -26.64 -39.86
CA ASN A 56 25.02 -25.90 -39.79
C ASN A 56 25.37 -25.38 -41.19
N THR A 57 25.29 -24.07 -41.40
CA THR A 57 25.80 -23.41 -42.60
C THR A 57 27.10 -22.67 -42.24
N PRO A 58 28.22 -22.89 -42.95
CA PRO A 58 29.49 -22.25 -42.64
C PRO A 58 29.50 -20.76 -43.00
N ILE A 59 30.08 -19.97 -42.09
CA ILE A 59 30.32 -18.53 -42.20
C ILE A 59 31.32 -18.27 -43.32
N SER A 60 30.89 -17.65 -44.43
CA SER A 60 31.80 -17.07 -45.42
C SER A 60 32.20 -15.66 -44.99
N HIS A 61 33.48 -15.49 -44.69
CA HIS A 61 34.14 -14.19 -44.60
C HIS A 61 33.97 -13.42 -45.92
N GLN A 62 33.38 -12.23 -45.86
CA GLN A 62 33.63 -11.19 -46.87
C GLN A 62 34.01 -9.89 -46.18
N LYS A 63 35.26 -9.47 -46.41
CA LYS A 63 35.77 -8.14 -46.11
C LYS A 63 35.08 -7.15 -47.06
N ALA A 64 34.33 -6.20 -46.51
CA ALA A 64 33.95 -4.99 -47.24
C ALA A 64 34.87 -3.86 -46.80
N ALA A 65 35.54 -3.27 -47.79
CA ALA A 65 36.40 -2.10 -47.66
C ALA A 65 35.58 -0.90 -47.17
N TYR A 66 36.11 -0.19 -46.17
CA TYR A 66 35.60 1.12 -45.79
C TYR A 66 36.31 2.15 -46.67
N ASP A 67 35.54 2.86 -47.48
CA ASP A 67 36.00 4.04 -48.21
C ASP A 67 35.42 5.29 -47.54
N SER A 68 36.27 6.28 -47.39
CA SER A 68 36.00 7.54 -46.70
C SER A 68 35.44 8.56 -47.68
N SER A 69 34.33 9.20 -47.32
CA SER A 69 34.03 10.64 -47.47
C SER A 69 32.55 10.87 -47.77
N SER A 70 31.88 11.58 -46.86
CA SER A 70 30.91 12.60 -47.25
C SER A 70 30.67 13.53 -46.07
N THR A 71 31.15 14.74 -46.25
CA THR A 71 30.77 15.97 -45.54
C THR A 71 29.27 16.19 -45.59
N HIS A 72 28.68 16.75 -44.52
CA HIS A 72 27.70 17.85 -44.54
C HIS A 72 27.26 18.29 -43.10
N PRO A 73 26.66 19.48 -42.93
CA PRO A 73 27.17 20.53 -42.05
C PRO A 73 26.47 20.67 -40.68
N THR A 74 27.11 21.48 -39.85
CA THR A 74 26.66 22.04 -38.56
C THR A 74 25.21 22.48 -38.51
N SER A 75 24.47 21.95 -37.51
CA SER A 75 23.43 22.70 -36.80
C SER A 75 23.74 22.65 -35.29
N LYS A 76 23.57 23.81 -34.64
CA LYS A 76 23.91 24.09 -33.24
C LYS A 76 23.08 23.23 -32.25
N PRO A 77 23.60 23.00 -31.02
CA PRO A 77 22.94 22.17 -30.02
C PRO A 77 21.78 22.92 -29.36
N SER A 78 20.59 22.31 -29.37
CA SER A 78 19.45 22.77 -28.60
C SER A 78 19.09 21.72 -27.54
N SER A 79 19.00 22.20 -26.29
CA SER A 79 18.57 21.53 -25.06
C SER A 79 19.69 20.87 -24.24
N PRO A 80 19.89 21.30 -22.97
CA PRO A 80 20.66 20.53 -22.00
C PRO A 80 20.07 19.12 -21.90
N PRO A 81 20.90 18.06 -21.79
CA PRO A 81 20.41 16.74 -21.45
C PRO A 81 19.60 16.84 -20.16
N GLN A 82 18.31 16.47 -20.21
CA GLN A 82 17.53 16.26 -19.01
C GLN A 82 18.31 15.26 -18.15
N GLN A 83 18.81 15.72 -17.01
CA GLN A 83 19.47 14.86 -16.04
C GLN A 83 18.52 13.69 -15.74
N PRO A 84 19.01 12.44 -15.63
CA PRO A 84 18.21 11.32 -15.17
C PRO A 84 17.50 11.73 -13.88
N GLN A 85 16.17 11.70 -13.88
CA GLN A 85 15.40 11.98 -12.67
C GLN A 85 15.86 10.97 -11.61
N GLN A 86 16.51 11.47 -10.56
CA GLN A 86 16.95 10.64 -9.44
C GLN A 86 15.74 9.85 -8.92
N PRO A 87 15.87 8.54 -8.62
CA PRO A 87 14.79 7.78 -8.03
C PRO A 87 14.31 8.52 -6.78
N ARG A 88 13.01 8.85 -6.71
CA ARG A 88 12.46 9.47 -5.51
C ARG A 88 12.57 8.43 -4.39
N GLU A 89 13.54 8.55 -3.51
CA GLU A 89 13.65 7.67 -2.36
C GLU A 89 12.60 8.02 -1.30
N SER A 90 12.17 7.03 -0.53
CA SER A 90 11.19 7.24 0.55
C SER A 90 11.84 7.86 1.78
N LYS A 91 11.17 8.81 2.43
CA LYS A 91 11.60 9.37 3.71
C LYS A 91 11.48 8.35 4.83
N THR A 92 12.50 8.22 5.67
CA THR A 92 12.43 7.39 6.90
C THR A 92 11.87 8.21 8.06
N TYR A 93 10.98 7.61 8.83
CA TYR A 93 10.39 8.15 10.05
C TYR A 93 10.83 7.34 11.28
N THR A 94 10.99 8.01 12.43
CA THR A 94 11.29 7.36 13.72
C THR A 94 10.01 7.05 14.50
N TYR A 95 10.14 6.31 15.60
CA TYR A 95 9.02 6.11 16.52
C TYR A 95 8.43 7.43 17.01
N GLU A 96 9.28 8.38 17.37
CA GLU A 96 8.88 9.67 17.94
C GLU A 96 8.08 10.49 16.92
N ASP A 97 8.47 10.42 15.64
CA ASP A 97 7.70 11.03 14.54
C ASP A 97 6.30 10.43 14.45
N ILE A 98 6.19 9.08 14.42
CA ILE A 98 4.90 8.39 14.31
C ILE A 98 4.04 8.64 15.55
N ALA A 99 4.62 8.61 16.76
CA ALA A 99 3.90 8.90 17.99
C ALA A 99 3.31 10.31 17.98
N ALA A 100 4.09 11.33 17.61
CA ALA A 100 3.61 12.70 17.49
C ALA A 100 2.46 12.82 16.47
N MET A 101 2.53 12.10 15.35
CA MET A 101 1.46 12.07 14.34
C MET A 101 0.17 11.43 14.86
N THR A 102 0.27 10.41 15.71
CA THR A 102 -0.93 9.81 16.33
C THR A 102 -1.56 10.71 17.38
N GLU A 103 -0.79 11.60 18.01
CA GLU A 103 -1.28 12.56 19.00
C GLU A 103 -1.88 13.82 18.35
N SER A 104 -1.35 14.21 17.19
CA SER A 104 -1.83 15.35 16.40
C SER A 104 -2.12 14.92 14.95
N PRO A 105 -3.30 14.33 14.69
CA PRO A 105 -3.67 13.90 13.34
C PRO A 105 -3.74 15.06 12.35
N ASP A 106 -3.17 14.86 11.15
CA ASP A 106 -3.22 15.79 10.02
C ASP A 106 -3.99 15.14 8.86
N PRO A 107 -5.06 15.75 8.33
CA PRO A 107 -5.82 15.19 7.21
C PRO A 107 -5.00 15.04 5.91
N ASN A 108 -3.89 15.75 5.77
CA ASN A 108 -2.98 15.63 4.64
C ASN A 108 -1.89 14.55 4.84
N ARG A 109 -1.98 13.75 5.89
CA ARG A 109 -1.05 12.65 6.18
C ARG A 109 -1.82 11.36 6.48
N ILE A 110 -1.38 10.28 5.87
CA ILE A 110 -1.97 8.95 6.02
C ILE A 110 -0.87 7.98 6.44
N ILE A 111 -1.07 7.34 7.59
CA ILE A 111 -0.24 6.22 8.05
C ILE A 111 -0.91 4.95 7.57
N ILE A 112 -0.16 4.05 6.93
CA ILE A 112 -0.70 2.82 6.34
C ILE A 112 0.00 1.60 6.94
N ASP A 113 -0.79 0.73 7.59
CA ASP A 113 -0.38 -0.61 8.00
C ASP A 113 -0.46 -1.55 6.80
N VAL A 114 0.69 -2.11 6.40
CA VAL A 114 0.75 -3.05 5.27
C VAL A 114 0.79 -4.53 5.65
N ARG A 115 0.52 -4.85 6.92
CA ARG A 115 0.43 -6.24 7.40
C ARG A 115 -0.83 -6.94 6.88
N GLU A 116 -0.88 -8.26 6.99
CA GLU A 116 -2.10 -9.02 6.66
C GLU A 116 -3.16 -8.87 7.75
N SER A 117 -4.44 -8.97 7.40
CA SER A 117 -5.56 -8.76 8.35
C SER A 117 -5.46 -9.62 9.61
N SER A 118 -4.96 -10.86 9.48
CA SER A 118 -4.78 -11.76 10.62
C SER A 118 -3.80 -11.22 11.68
N GLU A 119 -2.78 -10.46 11.26
CA GLU A 119 -1.83 -9.83 12.18
C GLU A 119 -2.52 -8.72 12.99
N LEU A 120 -3.33 -7.88 12.33
CA LEU A 120 -4.08 -6.80 12.98
C LEU A 120 -5.10 -7.33 13.99
N SER A 121 -5.82 -8.41 13.66
CA SER A 121 -6.77 -9.03 14.58
C SER A 121 -6.09 -9.58 15.84
N GLN A 122 -4.83 -9.99 15.76
CA GLN A 122 -4.10 -10.55 16.91
C GLN A 122 -3.46 -9.47 17.78
N THR A 123 -2.81 -8.47 17.16
CA THR A 123 -1.98 -7.51 17.89
C THR A 123 -2.63 -6.14 18.04
N GLY A 124 -3.65 -5.84 17.24
CA GLY A 124 -4.08 -4.46 16.98
C GLY A 124 -3.14 -3.76 16.00
N HIS A 125 -3.29 -2.44 15.90
CA HIS A 125 -2.60 -1.55 14.96
C HIS A 125 -2.38 -0.16 15.56
N ILE A 126 -1.54 0.64 14.90
CA ILE A 126 -1.26 2.03 15.31
C ILE A 126 -2.55 2.85 15.13
N PRO A 127 -2.99 3.63 16.14
CA PRO A 127 -4.22 4.42 16.05
C PRO A 127 -4.23 5.38 14.86
N GLY A 128 -5.35 5.45 14.16
CA GLY A 128 -5.52 6.29 12.96
C GLY A 128 -4.79 5.78 11.72
N ALA A 129 -4.11 4.63 11.79
CA ALA A 129 -3.55 4.00 10.61
C ALA A 129 -4.63 3.32 9.78
N GLN A 130 -4.52 3.48 8.47
CA GLN A 130 -5.34 2.80 7.50
C GLN A 130 -4.70 1.46 7.09
N HIS A 131 -5.51 0.49 6.66
CA HIS A 131 -5.03 -0.87 6.37
C HIS A 131 -4.97 -1.18 4.87
N ILE A 132 -3.83 -1.69 4.39
CA ILE A 132 -3.65 -2.25 3.03
C ILE A 132 -2.80 -3.52 3.10
N PRO A 133 -3.36 -4.74 3.02
CA PRO A 133 -2.57 -5.96 3.10
C PRO A 133 -1.74 -6.17 1.81
N ILE A 134 -0.43 -5.92 1.87
CA ILE A 134 0.41 -5.90 0.67
C ILE A 134 0.66 -7.28 0.05
N GLN A 135 0.61 -8.37 0.83
CA GLN A 135 0.90 -9.70 0.26
C GLN A 135 -0.28 -10.20 -0.56
N THR A 136 -1.50 -9.91 -0.11
CA THR A 136 -2.73 -10.22 -0.86
C THR A 136 -3.09 -9.13 -1.88
N SER A 137 -2.54 -7.92 -1.74
CA SER A 137 -2.84 -6.77 -2.61
C SER A 137 -1.59 -6.00 -3.07
N PRO A 138 -0.66 -6.63 -3.81
CA PRO A 138 0.59 -5.99 -4.25
C PRO A 138 0.37 -4.91 -5.31
N ASP A 139 -0.82 -4.89 -5.92
CA ASP A 139 -1.28 -3.98 -6.96
C ASP A 139 -1.88 -2.67 -6.41
N PHE A 140 -2.01 -2.52 -5.09
CA PHE A 140 -2.74 -1.43 -4.43
C PHE A 140 -2.43 -0.03 -4.99
N ALA A 141 -1.16 0.26 -5.29
CA ALA A 141 -0.72 1.57 -5.73
C ALA A 141 -1.20 1.93 -7.15
N PHE A 142 -1.43 0.91 -7.99
CA PHE A 142 -1.75 1.05 -9.40
C PHE A 142 -3.25 1.01 -9.68
N LEU A 143 -4.08 0.74 -8.68
CA LEU A 143 -5.52 0.71 -8.83
C LEU A 143 -6.07 2.11 -9.17
N PRO A 144 -7.10 2.21 -10.04
CA PRO A 144 -7.91 3.41 -10.17
C PRO A 144 -8.56 3.80 -8.84
N ALA A 145 -8.74 5.11 -8.59
CA ALA A 145 -9.27 5.60 -7.32
C ALA A 145 -10.61 4.95 -6.88
N PRO A 146 -11.61 4.74 -7.75
CA PRO A 146 -12.86 4.09 -7.36
C PRO A 146 -12.69 2.62 -6.96
N GLU A 147 -11.80 1.90 -7.64
CA GLU A 147 -11.51 0.49 -7.34
C GLU A 147 -10.73 0.36 -6.03
N PHE A 148 -9.76 1.25 -5.82
CA PHE A 148 -9.01 1.34 -4.58
C PHE A 148 -9.95 1.53 -3.38
N GLU A 149 -10.85 2.52 -3.46
CA GLU A 149 -11.77 2.83 -2.37
C GLU A 149 -12.74 1.67 -2.09
N SER A 150 -13.24 1.02 -3.15
CA SER A 150 -14.08 -0.18 -2.99
C SER A 150 -13.35 -1.33 -2.31
N ARG A 151 -12.03 -1.48 -2.51
CA ARG A 151 -11.24 -2.60 -1.99
C ARG A 151 -10.77 -2.37 -0.56
N PHE A 152 -10.33 -1.15 -0.23
CA PHE A 152 -9.71 -0.86 1.06
C PHE A 152 -10.57 -0.01 2.01
N GLY A 153 -11.70 0.51 1.54
CA GLY A 153 -12.67 1.25 2.36
C GLY A 153 -12.25 2.68 2.69
N PHE A 154 -11.31 3.26 1.93
CA PHE A 154 -10.91 4.67 2.06
C PHE A 154 -10.42 5.25 0.71
N PRO A 155 -10.47 6.57 0.52
CA PRO A 155 -10.06 7.20 -0.74
C PRO A 155 -8.59 6.94 -1.07
N LYS A 156 -8.28 6.75 -2.37
CA LYS A 156 -6.89 6.63 -2.83
C LYS A 156 -6.11 7.91 -2.48
N PRO A 157 -4.93 7.81 -1.84
CA PRO A 157 -4.12 8.98 -1.50
C PRO A 157 -3.76 9.83 -2.72
N THR A 158 -3.93 11.14 -2.63
CA THR A 158 -3.65 12.08 -3.72
C THR A 158 -2.22 12.62 -3.65
N LYS A 159 -1.77 13.30 -4.71
CA LYS A 159 -0.43 13.90 -4.80
C LYS A 159 -0.16 15.04 -3.82
N ASP A 160 -1.16 15.51 -3.08
CA ASP A 160 -0.97 16.55 -2.06
C ASP A 160 -0.70 15.94 -0.68
N GLN A 161 -1.05 14.67 -0.50
CA GLN A 161 -0.98 13.96 0.76
C GLN A 161 0.39 13.31 0.97
N GLU A 162 0.77 13.17 2.23
CA GLU A 162 1.91 12.37 2.66
C GLU A 162 1.45 10.97 3.07
N VAL A 163 2.14 9.96 2.59
CA VAL A 163 1.85 8.55 2.88
C VAL A 163 3.03 7.92 3.60
N ILE A 164 2.77 7.28 4.73
CA ILE A 164 3.80 6.66 5.57
C ILE A 164 3.45 5.20 5.79
N PHE A 165 4.29 4.30 5.29
CA PHE A 165 4.06 2.86 5.43
C PHE A 165 4.76 2.28 6.64
N TYR A 166 4.11 1.35 7.34
CA TYR A 166 4.73 0.49 8.34
C TYR A 166 4.21 -0.95 8.19
N CYS A 167 4.96 -1.92 8.69
CA CYS A 167 4.54 -3.32 8.68
C CYS A 167 4.85 -3.99 10.02
N LYS A 168 5.30 -5.25 10.03
CA LYS A 168 5.79 -5.92 11.25
C LYS A 168 7.21 -5.47 11.64
N ALA A 169 8.15 -5.52 10.69
CA ALA A 169 9.59 -5.36 10.93
C ALA A 169 10.32 -4.57 9.81
N GLY A 170 9.64 -3.63 9.14
CA GLY A 170 10.24 -2.73 8.14
C GLY A 170 10.35 -3.26 6.70
N VAL A 171 10.50 -4.56 6.47
CA VAL A 171 10.77 -5.09 5.12
C VAL A 171 9.62 -4.81 4.13
N ARG A 172 8.38 -5.07 4.55
CA ARG A 172 7.20 -4.88 3.69
C ARG A 172 6.86 -3.40 3.50
N SER A 173 7.09 -2.55 4.49
CA SER A 173 6.88 -1.11 4.36
C SER A 173 7.82 -0.49 3.33
N ARG A 174 9.08 -0.94 3.27
CA ARG A 174 10.01 -0.52 2.22
C ARG A 174 9.55 -0.92 0.83
N ALA A 175 9.01 -2.14 0.70
CA ALA A 175 8.44 -2.61 -0.56
C ALA A 175 7.19 -1.78 -0.96
N ALA A 176 6.30 -1.51 -0.01
CA ALA A 176 5.12 -0.67 -0.22
C ALA A 176 5.48 0.75 -0.69
N ALA A 177 6.46 1.37 -0.03
CA ALA A 177 6.96 2.69 -0.39
C ALA A 177 7.49 2.72 -1.83
N LYS A 178 8.27 1.70 -2.23
CA LYS A 178 8.76 1.55 -3.61
C LYS A 178 7.62 1.44 -4.62
N LEU A 179 6.59 0.63 -4.34
CA LEU A 179 5.43 0.47 -5.22
C LEU A 179 4.66 1.79 -5.36
N ALA A 180 4.45 2.52 -4.27
CA ALA A 180 3.81 3.83 -4.29
C ALA A 180 4.60 4.86 -5.12
N ILE A 181 5.92 4.91 -4.94
CA ILE A 181 6.82 5.75 -5.74
C ILE A 181 6.76 5.38 -7.23
N GLN A 182 6.74 4.08 -7.55
CA GLN A 182 6.66 3.58 -8.93
C GLN A 182 5.32 3.90 -9.60
N ALA A 183 4.22 3.86 -8.87
CA ALA A 183 2.91 4.28 -9.37
C ALA A 183 2.88 5.78 -9.71
N GLY A 184 3.61 6.60 -8.96
CA GLY A 184 3.81 8.02 -9.25
C GLY A 184 2.60 8.93 -8.97
N ASP A 185 1.47 8.35 -8.56
CA ASP A 185 0.24 9.05 -8.16
C ASP A 185 -0.26 8.68 -6.75
N PHE A 186 0.40 7.74 -6.07
CA PHE A 186 0.03 7.28 -4.73
C PHE A 186 0.71 8.13 -3.64
N GLY A 187 0.13 9.29 -3.33
CA GLY A 187 0.75 10.27 -2.43
C GLY A 187 1.75 11.19 -3.12
N GLY A 188 1.92 12.40 -2.59
CA GLY A 188 2.92 13.37 -3.03
C GLY A 188 4.28 13.20 -2.37
N ARG A 189 4.25 12.76 -1.10
CA ARG A 189 5.42 12.45 -0.28
C ARG A 189 5.25 11.04 0.24
N VAL A 190 6.24 10.19 -0.03
CA VAL A 190 6.22 8.78 0.39
C VAL A 190 7.29 8.58 1.45
N GLY A 191 6.91 7.96 2.56
CA GLY A 191 7.81 7.59 3.62
C GLY A 191 7.54 6.19 4.17
N GLU A 192 8.47 5.74 5.01
CA GLU A 192 8.40 4.48 5.72
C GLU A 192 8.82 4.65 7.18
N PHE A 193 8.25 3.82 8.05
CA PHE A 193 8.69 3.63 9.44
C PHE A 193 9.36 2.25 9.56
N PRO A 194 10.71 2.17 9.48
CA PRO A 194 11.44 0.90 9.49
C PRO A 194 11.27 0.11 10.78
N GLY A 195 11.17 0.81 11.92
CA GLY A 195 10.90 0.21 13.23
C GLY A 195 9.59 -0.57 13.28
N SER A 196 8.59 -0.09 12.54
CA SER A 196 7.33 -0.78 12.30
C SER A 196 6.62 -1.20 13.60
N TRP A 197 5.70 -2.17 13.51
CA TRP A 197 4.94 -2.65 14.66
C TRP A 197 5.83 -3.14 15.82
N MET A 198 6.93 -3.83 15.54
CA MET A 198 7.81 -4.35 16.59
C MET A 198 8.43 -3.25 17.46
N GLU A 199 8.89 -2.14 16.86
CA GLU A 199 9.39 -1.02 17.65
C GLU A 199 8.26 -0.31 18.40
N TRP A 200 7.11 -0.13 17.75
CA TRP A 200 5.93 0.49 18.34
C TRP A 200 5.49 -0.23 19.62
N GLU A 201 5.33 -1.55 19.54
CA GLU A 201 4.95 -2.41 20.66
C GLU A 201 6.01 -2.39 21.76
N ARG A 202 7.29 -2.55 21.41
CA ARG A 202 8.41 -2.52 22.36
C ARG A 202 8.49 -1.21 23.15
N LYS A 203 8.17 -0.08 22.52
CA LYS A 203 8.17 1.26 23.15
C LYS A 203 6.85 1.58 23.87
N GLY A 204 5.88 0.66 23.88
CA GLY A 204 4.60 0.85 24.57
C GLY A 204 3.69 1.86 23.88
N GLY A 205 3.77 1.96 22.56
CA GLY A 205 2.88 2.82 21.77
C GLY A 205 1.41 2.44 21.95
N LYS A 206 0.51 3.42 21.80
CA LYS A 206 -0.94 3.19 21.91
C LYS A 206 -1.40 2.17 20.86
N VAL A 207 -2.34 1.29 21.20
CA VAL A 207 -2.83 0.24 20.30
C VAL A 207 -4.32 0.39 20.13
N ASP A 208 -4.76 0.46 18.87
CA ASP A 208 -6.17 0.32 18.51
C ASP A 208 -6.46 -1.13 18.10
N ARG A 209 -7.59 -1.68 18.55
CA ARG A 209 -7.99 -3.07 18.29
C ARG A 209 -9.36 -3.07 17.61
N PRO A 210 -9.51 -3.74 16.45
CA PRO A 210 -10.83 -3.95 15.88
C PRO A 210 -11.68 -4.74 16.89
N GLY A 211 -12.82 -4.16 17.29
CA GLY A 211 -13.77 -4.74 18.25
C GLY A 211 -14.69 -5.78 17.64
#